data_AF-A0A6C0HBM2-F1
#
_entry.id   AF-A0A6C0HBM2-F1
#
_cell.length_a   1.000
_cell.length_b   1.000
_cell.length_c   1.000
_cell.angle_alpha   90.00
_cell.angle_beta   90.00
_cell.angle_gamma   90.00
#
_symmetry.space_group_name_H-M   'P 1'
#
loop_
_entity.id
_entity.type
_entity.pdbx_description
1 polymer ?
#
loop_
_entity_poly.entity_id
_entity_poly.type
_entity_poly.pdbx_seq_one_letter_code
_entity_poly.pdbx_strand_id
1 'polypeptide(L)'
;MEFTSAPAPLTKLNVQFKSLYIPVLPKDMSLDGEHLFDESSLKNYFEEKIQLGKVNRIDYVEKKLANNSTNISAFVHFDMWYETAENMLYDLKEESEIRLNGYWTPNRRQYINIRSKNNSALHRYFAVRINKTPIPEVKVPELNIHQLIASNKFMENLIEEQKIKMEAMEEKIRILSSLLQLSEESKNETMKPLTMEELNVSA
;
A
#
# COMPACT_ATOMS: atom_id res chain seq x y z
N MET A 1 27.12 -17.52 20.58
CA MET A 1 25.69 -17.63 20.87
C MET A 1 24.88 -16.75 19.93
N GLU A 2 24.70 -17.22 18.70
CA GLU A 2 23.46 -16.89 17.98
C GLU A 2 22.29 -17.13 18.95
N PHE A 3 21.26 -16.29 18.92
CA PHE A 3 20.11 -16.50 19.80
C PHE A 3 19.51 -17.88 19.46
N THR A 4 19.75 -18.88 20.30
CA THR A 4 19.46 -20.29 20.00
C THR A 4 17.97 -20.63 20.08
N SER A 5 17.14 -19.68 20.46
CA SER A 5 15.68 -19.80 20.49
C SER A 5 15.03 -18.42 20.32
N ALA A 6 13.92 -18.37 19.59
CA ALA A 6 13.10 -17.16 19.52
C ALA A 6 12.67 -16.71 20.93
N PRO A 7 12.66 -15.41 21.23
CA PRO A 7 12.19 -14.92 22.52
C PRO A 7 10.70 -15.25 22.73
N ALA A 8 10.27 -15.24 23.99
CA ALA A 8 8.88 -15.52 24.34
C ALA A 8 7.93 -14.46 23.75
N PRO A 9 6.66 -14.85 23.46
CA PRO A 9 5.60 -13.90 23.10
C PRO A 9 5.38 -12.86 24.19
N LEU A 10 5.29 -11.59 23.80
CA LEU A 10 4.83 -10.53 24.69
C LEU A 10 3.35 -10.74 25.01
N THR A 11 3.06 -11.11 26.26
CA THR A 11 1.70 -11.38 26.76
C THR A 11 1.19 -10.34 27.75
N LYS A 12 2.09 -9.59 28.39
CA LYS A 12 1.78 -8.66 29.50
C LYS A 12 1.22 -7.32 29.02
N LEU A 13 1.68 -6.84 27.87
CA LEU A 13 1.27 -5.55 27.33
C LEU A 13 0.11 -5.74 26.34
N ASN A 14 -1.03 -5.06 26.58
CA ASN A 14 -2.11 -5.00 25.60
C ASN A 14 -1.70 -4.07 24.45
N VAL A 15 -0.96 -4.62 23.48
CA VAL A 15 -0.51 -3.89 22.29
C VAL A 15 -1.63 -3.91 21.26
N GLN A 16 -2.24 -2.75 21.02
CA GLN A 16 -3.40 -2.60 20.13
C GLN A 16 -3.04 -2.63 18.63
N PHE A 17 -1.76 -2.63 18.28
CA PHE A 17 -1.28 -2.65 16.91
C PHE A 17 -0.31 -3.81 16.68
N LYS A 18 -0.27 -4.31 15.44
CA LYS A 18 0.60 -5.42 15.02
C LYS A 18 1.39 -5.08 13.76
N SER A 19 1.57 -3.79 13.47
CA SER A 19 2.21 -3.37 12.22
C SER A 19 2.97 -2.06 12.39
N LEU A 20 4.11 -1.98 11.73
CA LEU A 20 4.96 -0.79 11.67
C LEU A 20 4.97 -0.22 10.26
N TYR A 21 5.14 1.09 10.19
CA TYR A 21 5.31 1.84 8.95
C TYR A 21 6.73 2.43 8.92
N ILE A 22 7.44 2.18 7.83
CA ILE A 22 8.74 2.76 7.50
C ILE A 22 8.49 3.80 6.39
N PRO A 23 8.51 5.11 6.72
CA PRO A 23 8.19 6.15 5.74
C PRO A 23 9.18 6.25 4.59
N VAL A 24 10.45 6.01 4.88
CA VAL A 24 11.56 6.07 3.93
C VAL A 24 12.48 4.90 4.22
N LEU A 25 12.57 3.97 3.27
CA LEU A 25 13.49 2.85 3.29
C LEU A 25 14.62 3.11 2.28
N PRO A 26 15.82 3.52 2.73
CA PRO A 26 16.93 3.77 1.81
C PRO A 26 17.36 2.49 1.08
N LYS A 27 17.53 2.57 -0.24
CA LYS A 27 17.89 1.41 -1.08
C LYS A 27 19.34 0.94 -0.88
N ASP A 28 20.19 1.78 -0.32
CA ASP A 28 21.62 1.53 -0.19
C ASP A 28 22.02 1.06 1.21
N MET A 29 21.10 0.53 2.02
CA MET A 29 21.45 0.06 3.38
C MET A 29 22.14 -1.29 3.36
N SER A 30 23.17 -1.45 4.18
CA SER A 30 23.84 -2.71 4.41
C SER A 30 24.03 -2.96 5.90
N LEU A 31 23.86 -4.21 6.31
CA LEU A 31 24.07 -4.68 7.67
C LEU A 31 24.88 -5.97 7.61
N ASP A 32 25.96 -6.06 8.39
CA ASP A 32 26.89 -7.21 8.36
C ASP A 32 27.46 -7.56 6.97
N GLY A 33 27.53 -6.58 6.06
CA GLY A 33 28.00 -6.78 4.69
C GLY A 33 26.92 -7.29 3.74
N GLU A 34 25.71 -7.58 4.23
CA GLU A 34 24.56 -7.95 3.43
C GLU A 34 23.71 -6.72 3.11
N HIS A 35 22.91 -6.79 2.03
CA HIS A 35 22.01 -5.72 1.62
C HIS A 35 20.74 -5.80 2.47
N LEU A 36 20.37 -4.70 3.13
CA LEU A 36 19.18 -4.63 4.01
C LEU A 36 18.07 -3.87 3.29
N PHE A 37 17.31 -4.56 2.43
CA PHE A 37 16.29 -3.91 1.63
C PHE A 37 15.17 -4.86 1.18
N ASP A 38 15.52 -6.07 0.77
CA ASP A 38 14.57 -7.11 0.37
C ASP A 38 13.80 -7.68 1.58
N GLU A 39 12.73 -8.40 1.29
CA GLU A 39 11.83 -8.93 2.31
C GLU A 39 12.56 -9.92 3.25
N SER A 40 13.47 -10.73 2.72
CA SER A 40 14.18 -11.73 3.50
C SER A 40 15.16 -11.07 4.47
N SER A 41 15.93 -10.08 4.02
CA SER A 41 16.88 -9.36 4.87
C SER A 41 16.17 -8.52 5.95
N LEU A 42 15.07 -7.83 5.61
CA LEU A 42 14.28 -7.11 6.61
C LEU A 42 13.62 -8.06 7.60
N LYS A 43 13.08 -9.19 7.15
CA LYS A 43 12.50 -10.21 8.02
C LYS A 43 13.54 -10.73 9.02
N ASN A 44 14.71 -11.14 8.55
CA ASN A 44 15.82 -11.55 9.41
C ASN A 44 16.18 -10.45 10.41
N TYR A 45 16.28 -9.19 9.96
CA TYR A 45 16.57 -8.08 10.85
C TYR A 45 15.57 -7.95 12.01
N PHE A 46 14.27 -7.94 11.71
CA PHE A 46 13.22 -7.81 12.73
C PHE A 46 13.08 -9.05 13.62
N GLU A 47 13.23 -10.26 13.08
CA GLU A 47 13.02 -11.51 13.82
C GLU A 47 14.26 -11.96 14.62
N GLU A 48 15.45 -11.88 14.02
CA GLU A 48 16.67 -12.48 14.56
C GLU A 48 17.63 -11.44 15.14
N LYS A 49 17.80 -10.28 14.47
CA LYS A 49 18.82 -9.28 14.86
C LYS A 49 18.36 -8.39 16.00
N ILE A 50 17.21 -7.75 15.85
CA ILE A 50 16.62 -6.91 16.91
C ILE A 50 15.56 -7.63 17.74
N GLN A 51 15.15 -8.83 17.30
CA GLN A 51 14.18 -9.68 18.01
C GLN A 51 12.92 -8.91 18.41
N LEU A 52 12.30 -8.21 17.48
CA LEU A 52 11.12 -7.40 17.77
C LEU A 52 9.83 -8.24 17.80
N GLY A 53 9.73 -9.22 16.92
CA GLY A 53 8.54 -10.05 16.81
C GLY A 53 8.62 -10.94 15.59
N LYS A 54 7.62 -11.81 15.45
CA LYS A 54 7.49 -12.69 14.28
C LYS A 54 6.79 -11.93 13.15
N VAL A 55 7.48 -11.77 12.02
CA VAL A 55 6.99 -11.07 10.83
C VAL A 55 6.11 -12.01 10.01
N ASN A 56 4.88 -11.58 9.77
CA ASN A 56 3.94 -12.23 8.86
C ASN A 56 4.32 -11.89 7.40
N ARG A 57 4.34 -10.60 7.06
CA ARG A 57 4.66 -10.11 5.71
C ARG A 57 5.21 -8.69 5.71
N ILE A 58 5.83 -8.30 4.60
CA ILE A 58 6.32 -6.93 4.36
C ILE A 58 5.75 -6.39 3.05
N ASP A 59 4.96 -5.32 3.13
CA ASP A 59 4.34 -4.68 1.97
C ASP A 59 5.13 -3.41 1.59
N TYR A 60 5.57 -3.30 0.34
CA TYR A 60 6.31 -2.15 -0.16
C TYR A 60 5.41 -1.19 -0.96
N VAL A 61 5.61 0.11 -0.79
CA VAL A 61 4.93 1.16 -1.55
C VAL A 61 5.96 2.07 -2.19
N GLU A 62 5.89 2.19 -3.52
CA GLU A 62 6.73 3.08 -4.29
C GLU A 62 5.99 4.39 -4.60
N LYS A 63 6.58 5.53 -4.22
CA LYS A 63 6.07 6.86 -4.53
C LYS A 63 7.07 7.64 -5.37
N LYS A 64 6.64 8.06 -6.58
CA LYS A 64 7.39 9.00 -7.41
C LYS A 64 7.29 10.41 -6.81
N LEU A 65 8.44 11.04 -6.59
CA LEU A 65 8.58 12.42 -6.15
C LEU A 65 8.65 13.36 -7.35
N ALA A 66 8.38 14.65 -7.13
CA ALA A 66 8.37 15.67 -8.17
C ALA A 66 9.72 15.84 -8.88
N ASN A 67 10.83 15.51 -8.21
CA ASN A 67 12.19 15.53 -8.76
C ASN A 67 12.54 14.26 -9.56
N ASN A 68 11.54 13.47 -9.97
CA ASN A 68 11.70 12.18 -10.65
C ASN A 68 12.49 11.12 -9.85
N SER A 69 12.70 11.36 -8.54
CA SER A 69 13.24 10.35 -7.64
C SER A 69 12.12 9.48 -7.09
N THR A 70 12.49 8.28 -6.66
CA THR A 70 11.57 7.32 -6.07
C THR A 70 11.80 7.26 -4.56
N ASN A 71 10.75 7.47 -3.76
CA ASN A 71 10.74 7.07 -2.36
C ASN A 71 10.09 5.70 -2.21
N ILE A 72 10.68 4.84 -1.38
CA ILE A 72 10.11 3.55 -1.04
C ILE A 72 9.76 3.58 0.44
N SER A 73 8.51 3.25 0.72
CA SER A 73 8.01 3.02 2.07
C SER A 73 7.72 1.54 2.25
N ALA A 74 7.74 1.06 3.49
CA ALA A 74 7.43 -0.33 3.80
C ALA A 74 6.48 -0.44 4.99
N PHE A 75 5.62 -1.45 4.97
CA PHE A 75 4.75 -1.82 6.08
C PHE A 75 5.13 -3.21 6.54
N VAL A 76 5.54 -3.32 7.80
CA VAL A 76 5.97 -4.59 8.39
C VAL A 76 4.85 -5.09 9.29
N HIS A 77 4.26 -6.22 8.93
CA HIS A 77 3.16 -6.84 9.66
C HIS A 77 3.68 -7.98 10.52
N PHE A 78 3.27 -8.02 11.79
CA PHE A 78 3.72 -9.01 12.76
C PHE A 78 2.56 -9.94 13.16
N ASP A 79 2.83 -11.24 13.25
CA ASP A 79 1.91 -12.21 13.86
C ASP A 79 1.78 -11.92 15.37
N MET A 80 2.95 -11.70 15.99
CA MET A 80 3.13 -11.51 17.41
C MET A 80 4.39 -10.69 17.71
N TRP A 81 4.35 -9.96 18.83
CA TRP A 81 5.51 -9.27 19.39
C TRP A 81 6.28 -10.19 20.33
N TYR A 82 7.59 -10.01 20.42
CA TYR A 82 8.43 -10.66 21.42
C TYR A 82 8.54 -9.80 22.69
N GLU A 83 8.85 -10.41 23.84
CA GLU A 83 9.02 -9.69 25.10
C GLU A 83 10.09 -8.58 25.02
N THR A 84 11.14 -8.81 24.24
CA THR A 84 12.22 -7.85 23.94
C THR A 84 11.73 -6.56 23.29
N ALA A 85 10.54 -6.55 22.69
CA ALA A 85 9.96 -5.38 22.05
C ALA A 85 9.28 -4.40 23.01
N GLU A 86 9.04 -4.79 24.27
CA GLU A 86 8.21 -4.02 25.21
C GLU A 86 8.61 -2.55 25.31
N ASN A 87 9.91 -2.28 25.54
CA ASN A 87 10.43 -0.91 25.65
C ASN A 87 10.24 -0.13 24.34
N MET A 88 10.61 -0.72 23.21
CA MET A 88 10.48 -0.05 21.91
C MET A 88 9.00 0.23 21.55
N LEU A 89 8.08 -0.64 21.93
CA LEU A 89 6.64 -0.44 21.73
C LEU A 89 6.08 0.62 22.66
N TYR A 90 6.62 0.76 23.86
CA TYR A 90 6.30 1.86 24.78
C TYR A 90 6.77 3.20 24.19
N ASP A 91 8.03 3.27 23.78
CA ASP A 91 8.64 4.46 23.16
C ASP A 91 7.89 4.86 21.88
N LEU A 92 7.46 3.90 21.05
CA LEU A 92 6.67 4.17 19.84
C LEU A 92 5.31 4.80 20.14
N LYS A 93 4.71 4.50 21.30
CA LYS A 93 3.45 5.10 21.73
C LYS A 93 3.67 6.54 22.22
N GLU A 94 4.79 6.84 22.86
CA GLU A 94 5.12 8.18 23.36
C GLU A 94 5.68 9.10 22.28
N GLU A 95 6.74 8.68 21.60
CA GLU A 95 7.53 9.51 20.67
C GLU A 95 7.00 9.49 19.23
N SER A 96 6.06 8.60 18.91
CA SER A 96 5.46 8.37 17.58
C SER A 96 6.40 7.86 16.47
N GLU A 97 7.71 8.04 16.62
CA GLU A 97 8.73 7.65 15.65
C GLU A 97 10.03 7.23 16.37
N ILE A 98 10.58 6.07 15.99
CA ILE A 98 11.88 5.60 16.48
C ILE A 98 12.83 5.41 15.31
N ARG A 99 14.10 5.76 15.50
CA ARG A 99 15.16 5.52 14.51
C ARG A 99 15.88 4.21 14.81
N LEU A 100 15.96 3.35 13.80
CA LEU A 100 16.73 2.11 13.84
C LEU A 100 17.99 2.28 12.99
N ASN A 101 19.14 2.18 13.62
CA ASN A 101 20.46 2.36 13.01
C ASN A 101 21.37 1.14 13.16
N GLY A 102 20.85 0.01 13.64
CA GLY A 102 21.65 -1.17 13.91
C GLY A 102 21.07 -2.07 15.00
N TYR A 103 21.90 -2.99 15.48
CA TYR A 103 21.54 -3.90 16.56
C TYR A 103 22.74 -4.20 17.46
N TRP A 104 22.46 -4.58 18.70
CA TRP A 104 23.47 -5.05 19.63
C TRP A 104 23.68 -6.56 19.46
N THR A 105 24.91 -7.01 19.22
CA THR A 105 25.22 -8.45 19.17
C THR A 105 25.83 -8.87 20.51
N PRO A 106 25.23 -9.82 21.24
CA PRO A 106 25.83 -10.36 22.46
C PRO A 106 27.16 -11.06 22.19
N ASN A 107 27.29 -11.70 21.02
CA ASN A 107 28.46 -12.51 20.62
C ASN A 107 29.74 -11.71 20.53
N ARG A 108 29.68 -10.61 19.80
CA ARG A 108 30.84 -9.73 19.59
C ARG A 108 30.89 -8.60 20.64
N ARG A 109 29.93 -8.53 21.56
CA ARG A 109 29.75 -7.46 22.56
C ARG A 109 29.92 -6.07 21.96
N GLN A 110 29.32 -5.87 20.78
CA GLN A 110 29.45 -4.63 20.02
C GLN A 110 28.12 -4.27 19.37
N TYR A 111 27.93 -2.98 19.13
CA TYR A 111 26.82 -2.47 18.34
C TYR A 111 27.20 -2.47 16.86
N ILE A 112 26.40 -3.16 16.04
CA ILE A 112 26.60 -3.19 14.60
C ILE A 112 25.66 -2.19 13.96
N ASN A 113 26.24 -1.18 13.33
CA ASN A 113 25.51 -0.11 12.66
C ASN A 113 25.13 -0.52 11.24
N ILE A 114 23.95 -0.08 10.80
CA ILE A 114 23.58 -0.07 9.39
C ILE A 114 24.44 0.97 8.68
N ARG A 115 25.03 0.59 7.56
CA ARG A 115 25.93 1.42 6.75
C ARG A 115 25.41 1.55 5.33
N SER A 116 25.99 2.45 4.55
CA SER A 116 25.74 2.46 3.10
C SER A 116 26.51 1.33 2.43
N LYS A 117 25.83 0.61 1.53
CA LYS A 117 26.41 -0.40 0.62
C LYS A 117 27.47 0.22 -0.29
N ASN A 118 27.32 1.50 -0.64
CA ASN A 118 28.24 2.20 -1.54
C ASN A 118 29.40 2.86 -0.80
N ASN A 119 29.20 3.20 0.48
CA ASN A 119 30.22 3.82 1.32
C ASN A 119 30.09 3.33 2.76
N SER A 120 30.97 2.40 3.15
CA SER A 120 30.95 1.80 4.49
C SER A 120 31.26 2.80 5.61
N ALA A 121 31.85 3.97 5.34
CA ALA A 121 32.03 5.02 6.35
C ALA A 121 30.74 5.77 6.66
N LEU A 122 29.75 5.72 5.76
CA LEU A 122 28.50 6.43 5.91
C LEU A 122 27.48 5.57 6.69
N HIS A 123 27.09 6.07 7.87
CA HIS A 123 26.08 5.42 8.70
C HIS A 123 24.68 5.70 8.13
N ARG A 124 23.82 4.68 8.16
CA ARG A 124 22.43 4.75 7.71
C ARG A 124 21.50 4.43 8.87
N TYR A 125 20.27 4.90 8.75
CA TYR A 125 19.17 4.56 9.63
C TYR A 125 17.87 4.63 8.84
N PHE A 126 16.84 4.01 9.36
CA PHE A 126 15.47 4.23 8.92
C PHE A 126 14.57 4.45 10.13
N ALA A 127 13.50 5.20 9.91
CA ALA A 127 12.52 5.49 10.96
C ALA A 127 11.36 4.49 10.89
N VAL A 128 10.85 4.11 12.05
CA VAL A 128 9.65 3.28 12.20
C VAL A 128 8.59 4.05 12.98
N ARG A 129 7.34 3.91 12.55
CA ARG A 129 6.15 4.50 13.18
C ARG A 129 5.08 3.44 13.34
N ILE A 130 4.12 3.68 14.24
CA ILE A 130 2.94 2.82 14.35
C ILE A 130 2.11 2.92 13.06
N ASN A 131 1.81 1.78 12.44
CA ASN A 131 0.86 1.75 11.33
C ASN A 131 -0.57 1.84 11.87
N LYS A 132 -1.21 3.03 11.72
CA LYS A 132 -2.56 3.30 12.22
C LYS A 132 -3.67 2.69 11.35
N THR A 133 -3.36 2.33 10.10
CA THR A 133 -4.31 1.78 9.13
C THR A 133 -3.69 0.55 8.45
N PRO A 134 -3.50 -0.55 9.19
CA PRO A 134 -2.95 -1.77 8.61
C PRO A 134 -3.90 -2.31 7.53
N ILE A 135 -3.33 -2.68 6.38
CA ILE A 135 -4.09 -3.31 5.31
C ILE A 135 -4.57 -4.67 5.84
N PRO A 136 -5.89 -4.93 5.88
CA PRO A 136 -6.42 -6.19 6.36
C PRO A 136 -5.88 -7.33 5.51
N GLU A 137 -5.46 -8.41 6.17
CA GLU A 137 -5.05 -9.62 5.48
C GLU A 137 -6.28 -10.23 4.81
N VAL A 138 -6.30 -10.16 3.48
CA VAL A 138 -7.25 -10.95 2.70
C VAL A 138 -6.75 -12.38 2.80
N LYS A 139 -7.34 -13.15 3.71
CA LYS A 139 -7.20 -14.61 3.68
C LYS A 139 -7.77 -15.06 2.36
N VAL A 140 -6.90 -15.22 1.35
CA VAL A 140 -7.27 -15.92 0.13
C VAL A 140 -7.60 -17.33 0.60
N PRO A 141 -8.86 -17.79 0.50
CA PRO A 141 -9.16 -19.17 0.84
C PRO A 141 -8.20 -20.06 0.03
N GLU A 142 -7.68 -21.12 0.65
CA GLU A 142 -6.92 -22.16 -0.06
C GLU A 142 -7.87 -22.85 -1.05
N LEU A 143 -8.12 -22.17 -2.17
CA LEU A 143 -8.95 -22.67 -3.25
C LEU A 143 -8.11 -23.69 -3.99
N ASN A 144 -8.65 -24.91 -4.11
CA ASN A 144 -8.09 -25.89 -5.02
C ASN A 144 -8.04 -25.27 -6.44
N ILE A 145 -7.00 -25.58 -7.22
CA ILE A 145 -6.79 -25.10 -8.60
C ILE A 145 -8.08 -25.12 -9.43
N HIS A 146 -8.92 -26.15 -9.28
CA HIS A 146 -10.21 -26.23 -9.97
C HIS A 146 -11.20 -25.13 -9.57
N GLN A 147 -11.28 -24.77 -8.30
CA GLN A 147 -12.11 -23.67 -7.80
C GLN A 147 -11.56 -22.32 -8.27
N LEU A 148 -10.25 -22.17 -8.35
CA LEU A 148 -9.59 -20.98 -8.86
C LEU A 148 -9.89 -20.77 -10.36
N ILE A 149 -9.76 -21.82 -11.16
CA ILE A 149 -10.08 -21.79 -12.60
C ILE A 149 -11.58 -21.50 -12.81
N ALA A 150 -12.45 -22.12 -12.02
CA ALA A 150 -13.90 -21.87 -12.10
C ALA A 150 -14.26 -20.42 -11.73
N SER A 151 -13.62 -19.86 -10.70
CA SER A 151 -13.80 -18.47 -10.29
C SER A 151 -13.28 -17.50 -11.36
N ASN A 152 -12.11 -17.76 -11.94
CA ASN A 152 -11.58 -16.94 -13.02
C ASN A 152 -12.49 -16.95 -14.25
N LYS A 153 -12.94 -18.13 -14.68
CA LYS A 153 -13.88 -18.26 -15.80
C LYS A 153 -15.22 -17.58 -15.52
N PHE A 154 -15.70 -17.67 -14.28
CA PHE A 154 -16.91 -16.96 -13.86
C PHE A 154 -16.73 -15.44 -13.92
N MET A 155 -15.60 -14.92 -13.41
CA MET A 155 -15.28 -13.50 -13.45
C MET A 155 -15.11 -13.00 -14.89
N GLU A 156 -14.45 -13.76 -15.76
CA GLU A 156 -14.32 -13.42 -17.19
C GLU A 156 -15.69 -13.30 -17.87
N ASN A 157 -16.60 -14.25 -17.65
CA ASN A 157 -17.95 -14.18 -18.19
C ASN A 157 -18.73 -12.97 -17.64
N LEU A 158 -18.55 -12.64 -16.35
CA LEU A 158 -19.24 -11.52 -15.72
C LEU A 158 -18.72 -10.18 -16.24
N ILE A 159 -17.41 -10.07 -16.50
CA ILE A 159 -16.79 -8.92 -17.16
C ILE A 159 -17.36 -8.76 -18.57
N GLU A 160 -17.48 -9.85 -19.32
CA GLU A 160 -18.02 -9.81 -20.68
C GLU A 160 -19.49 -9.38 -20.70
N GLU A 161 -20.32 -9.94 -19.81
CA GLU A 161 -21.71 -9.50 -19.64
C GLU A 161 -21.81 -8.02 -19.25
N GLN A 162 -20.92 -7.53 -18.38
CA GLN A 162 -20.91 -6.12 -18.00
C GLN A 162 -20.48 -5.22 -19.15
N LYS A 163 -19.52 -5.62 -19.99
CA LYS A 163 -19.15 -4.88 -21.20
C LYS A 163 -20.32 -4.74 -22.16
N ILE A 164 -21.02 -5.83 -22.45
CA ILE A 164 -22.21 -5.79 -23.33
C ILE A 164 -23.27 -4.84 -22.77
N LYS A 165 -23.51 -4.88 -21.45
CA LYS A 165 -24.44 -3.95 -20.79
C LYS A 165 -23.97 -2.51 -20.87
N MET A 166 -22.67 -2.27 -20.72
CA MET A 166 -22.07 -0.94 -20.80
C MET A 166 -22.22 -0.37 -22.21
N GLU A 167 -21.89 -1.13 -23.25
CA GLU A 167 -22.08 -0.74 -24.65
C GLU A 167 -23.55 -0.44 -24.98
N ALA A 168 -24.48 -1.29 -24.52
CA ALA A 168 -25.90 -1.06 -24.71
C ALA A 168 -26.41 0.19 -23.98
N MET A 169 -25.82 0.52 -22.84
CA MET A 169 -26.16 1.73 -22.07
C MET A 169 -25.55 2.98 -22.71
N GLU A 170 -24.33 2.91 -23.21
CA GLU A 170 -23.67 3.98 -23.97
C GLU A 170 -24.44 4.32 -25.26
N GLU A 171 -24.90 3.32 -26.00
CA GLU A 171 -25.69 3.56 -27.22
C GLU A 171 -27.04 4.22 -26.88
N LYS A 172 -27.69 3.81 -25.78
CA LYS A 172 -28.90 4.49 -25.29
C LYS A 172 -28.64 5.94 -24.91
N ILE A 173 -27.54 6.21 -24.20
CA ILE A 173 -27.14 7.58 -23.84
C ILE A 173 -26.92 8.41 -25.11
N ARG A 174 -26.21 7.87 -26.09
CA ARG A 174 -25.96 8.54 -27.38
C ARG A 174 -27.25 8.89 -28.12
N ILE A 175 -28.19 7.95 -28.22
CA ILE A 175 -29.49 8.18 -28.86
C ILE A 175 -30.26 9.27 -28.12
N LEU A 176 -30.34 9.19 -26.79
CA LEU A 176 -31.05 10.18 -25.97
C LEU A 176 -30.42 11.57 -26.07
N SER A 177 -29.09 11.67 -26.07
CA SER A 177 -28.36 12.93 -26.28
C SER A 177 -28.65 13.52 -27.65
N SER A 178 -28.66 12.72 -28.71
CA SER A 178 -29.02 13.19 -30.06
C SER A 178 -30.47 13.67 -30.14
N LEU A 179 -31.41 12.97 -29.51
CA LEU A 179 -32.82 13.38 -29.45
C LEU A 179 -33.03 14.68 -28.67
N LEU A 180 -32.31 14.85 -27.56
CA LEU A 180 -32.34 16.09 -26.79
C LEU A 180 -31.81 17.27 -27.61
N GLN A 181 -30.71 17.08 -28.34
CA GLN A 181 -30.12 18.10 -29.20
C GLN A 181 -31.08 18.53 -30.32
N LEU A 182 -31.74 17.58 -30.98
CA LEU A 182 -32.78 17.86 -31.97
C LEU A 182 -34.00 18.58 -31.36
N SER A 183 -34.39 18.22 -30.13
CA SER A 183 -35.47 18.90 -29.41
C SER A 183 -35.09 20.34 -29.06
N GLU A 184 -33.85 20.61 -28.67
CA GLU A 184 -33.36 21.96 -28.38
C GLU A 184 -33.29 22.83 -29.64
N GLU A 185 -32.86 22.25 -30.76
CA GLU A 185 -32.86 22.91 -32.08
C GLU A 185 -34.28 23.25 -32.54
N SER A 186 -35.24 22.34 -32.41
CA SER A 186 -36.65 22.59 -32.76
C SER A 186 -37.31 23.68 -31.90
N LYS A 187 -36.94 23.76 -30.61
CA LYS A 187 -37.45 24.81 -29.71
C LYS A 187 -36.93 26.18 -30.10
N ASN A 188 -35.66 26.27 -30.50
CA ASN A 188 -35.05 27.51 -30.99
C ASN A 188 -35.63 27.98 -32.33
N GLU A 189 -36.06 27.07 -33.21
CA GLU A 189 -36.76 27.44 -34.45
C GLU A 189 -38.18 27.96 -34.19
N THR A 190 -38.94 27.34 -33.27
CA THR A 190 -40.29 27.83 -32.89
C THR A 190 -40.29 29.13 -32.07
N MET A 191 -39.15 29.53 -31.50
CA MET A 191 -39.01 30.76 -30.71
C MET A 191 -38.42 31.95 -31.48
N LYS A 192 -38.17 31.84 -32.79
CA LYS A 192 -37.92 33.03 -33.61
C LYS A 192 -39.24 33.81 -33.71
N PRO A 193 -39.35 35.03 -33.15
CA PRO A 193 -40.56 35.82 -33.28
C PRO A 193 -40.79 36.12 -34.77
N LEU A 194 -42.01 35.89 -35.27
CA LEU A 194 -42.38 36.31 -36.62
C LEU A 194 -42.08 37.79 -36.77
N THR A 195 -41.24 38.13 -37.75
CA THR A 195 -41.01 39.52 -38.14
C THR A 195 -42.28 40.06 -38.79
N MET A 196 -42.62 41.31 -38.46
CA MET A 196 -43.87 42.00 -38.81
C MET A 196 -44.17 42.09 -40.32
N GLU A 197 -43.23 41.68 -41.17
CA GLU A 197 -43.35 41.62 -42.63
C GLU A 197 -44.10 40.38 -43.13
N GLU A 198 -44.18 39.29 -42.36
CA GLU A 198 -44.86 38.04 -42.77
C GLU A 198 -46.35 38.00 -42.41
N LEU A 199 -46.85 38.94 -41.60
CA LEU A 199 -48.27 39.05 -41.24
C LEU A 199 -49.11 39.83 -42.26
N ASN A 200 -48.52 40.28 -43.36
CA ASN A 200 -49.20 41.07 -44.39
C ASN A 200 -49.37 40.26 -45.68
N VAL A 201 -50.20 39.22 -45.62
CA VAL A 201 -50.72 38.59 -46.84
C VAL A 201 -52.21 38.92 -46.95
N SER A 202 -52.46 39.96 -47.72
CA SER A 202 -53.66 40.22 -48.52
C SER A 202 -54.98 40.62 -47.81
N ALA A 203 -55.23 41.94 -47.88
CA ALA A 203 -56.48 42.66 -48.18
C ALA A 203 -57.71 42.47 -47.28
#